data_AF-A0A8T0SRC9-F1
#
_entry.id   AF-A0A8T0SRC9-F1
#
_cell.length_a   1.000
_cell.length_b   1.000
_cell.length_c   1.000
_cell.angle_alpha   90.00
_cell.angle_beta   90.00
_cell.angle_gamma   90.00
#
_symmetry.space_group_name_H-M   'P 1'
#
loop_
_entity.id
_entity.type
_entity.pdbx_description
1 polymer ?
#
loop_
_entity_poly.entity_id
_entity_poly.type
_entity_poly.pdbx_seq_one_letter_code
_entity_poly.pdbx_strand_id
1 'polypeptide(L)'
;MPAFLGQSCADPNTRREEGMEIFRASKGALRRLNSRMLTACAERGEMMRRNGCIPPPPPIELVDYPDFFERAWGWDSLLSHDMVTPLLLSKMYLRHYYIRNHQIEANAAGADGLDGDDHGNGMLAALAVSCIKMENSLKHVWECRAESFTIDDDETEVQLVSDNITKRAHEMAQIQGSEFPAAAIALKCITKEAELMRQCIISGDSIMSFSLSNSLRRCALILMTCKDYVPAAAAMMGVMKEAESAIGLLRADQDLNNAKIACTDFVRHRTLLIMFELCDECSAVAQPTVYDLLTYYSSHCTHISRLS
;
A
#
# COMPACT_ATOMS: atom_id res chain seq x y z
N MET A 1 47.56 -29.86 -18.11
CA MET A 1 46.14 -29.99 -18.48
C MET A 1 45.42 -30.77 -17.40
N PRO A 2 44.35 -30.22 -16.80
CA PRO A 2 43.20 -31.02 -16.40
C PRO A 2 41.90 -30.52 -17.05
N ALA A 3 40.99 -31.46 -17.27
CA ALA A 3 39.77 -31.34 -18.03
C ALA A 3 38.65 -30.58 -17.28
N PHE A 4 37.92 -29.75 -18.02
CA PHE A 4 36.67 -29.13 -17.63
C PHE A 4 35.58 -30.20 -17.44
N LEU A 5 35.00 -30.28 -16.24
CA LEU A 5 33.72 -30.96 -15.99
C LEU A 5 32.59 -29.97 -16.24
N GLY A 6 31.75 -30.29 -17.22
CA GLY A 6 30.58 -29.49 -17.61
C GLY A 6 29.54 -29.44 -16.49
N GLN A 7 29.19 -28.22 -16.07
CA GLN A 7 27.97 -27.96 -15.34
C GLN A 7 26.78 -28.09 -16.31
N SER A 8 25.89 -29.03 -16.03
CA SER A 8 24.60 -29.15 -16.70
C SER A 8 23.76 -27.90 -16.42
N CYS A 9 23.52 -27.10 -17.44
CA CYS A 9 22.54 -26.01 -17.42
C CYS A 9 21.14 -26.63 -17.42
N ALA A 10 20.60 -26.94 -16.23
CA ALA A 10 19.19 -27.27 -16.11
C ALA A 10 18.34 -26.08 -16.62
N ASP A 11 17.45 -26.37 -17.58
CA ASP A 11 16.56 -25.40 -18.24
C ASP A 11 15.71 -24.65 -17.18
N PRO A 12 15.71 -23.31 -17.18
CA PRO A 12 14.97 -22.49 -16.21
C PRO A 12 13.46 -22.78 -16.15
N ASN A 13 12.86 -23.33 -17.22
CA ASN A 13 11.46 -23.77 -17.17
C ASN A 13 11.26 -24.98 -16.24
N THR A 14 12.21 -25.91 -16.22
CA THR A 14 12.18 -27.11 -15.37
C THR A 14 12.26 -26.74 -13.88
N ARG A 15 13.12 -25.77 -13.50
CA ARG A 15 13.20 -25.29 -12.11
C ARG A 15 11.92 -24.58 -11.65
N ARG A 16 11.22 -23.91 -12.58
CA ARG A 16 9.96 -23.21 -12.30
C ARG A 16 8.81 -24.22 -12.13
N GLU A 17 8.79 -25.30 -12.91
CA GLU A 17 7.82 -26.39 -12.76
C GLU A 17 8.05 -27.21 -11.49
N GLU A 18 9.30 -27.56 -11.17
CA GLU A 18 9.65 -28.25 -9.92
C GLU A 18 9.28 -27.41 -8.69
N GLY A 19 9.55 -26.10 -8.72
CA GLY A 19 9.12 -25.17 -7.66
C GLY A 19 7.59 -25.10 -7.50
N MET A 20 6.84 -25.14 -8.61
CA MET A 20 5.38 -25.17 -8.58
C MET A 20 4.81 -26.52 -8.13
N GLU A 21 5.47 -27.64 -8.43
CA GLU A 21 5.09 -28.96 -7.93
C GLU A 21 5.35 -29.11 -6.43
N ILE A 22 6.50 -28.63 -5.94
CA ILE A 22 6.81 -28.60 -4.50
C ILE A 22 5.81 -27.70 -3.76
N PHE A 23 5.43 -26.56 -4.35
CA PHE A 23 4.38 -25.69 -3.81
C PHE A 23 3.00 -26.38 -3.79
N ARG A 24 2.61 -27.08 -4.87
CA ARG A 24 1.36 -27.85 -4.94
C ARG A 24 1.33 -29.03 -3.96
N ALA A 25 2.43 -29.77 -3.84
CA ALA A 25 2.57 -30.88 -2.91
C ALA A 25 2.51 -30.41 -1.45
N SER A 26 3.17 -29.28 -1.14
CA SER A 26 3.08 -28.61 0.16
C SER A 26 1.65 -28.12 0.44
N LYS A 27 0.96 -27.56 -0.55
CA LYS A 27 -0.45 -27.16 -0.47
C LYS A 27 -1.38 -28.37 -0.20
N GLY A 28 -1.09 -29.53 -0.78
CA GLY A 28 -1.81 -30.79 -0.55
C GLY A 28 -1.57 -31.44 0.82
N ALA A 29 -0.38 -31.26 1.40
CA ALA A 29 -0.04 -31.70 2.75
C ALA A 29 -0.61 -30.75 3.83
N LEU A 30 -0.55 -29.43 3.60
CA LEU A 30 -1.17 -28.40 4.44
C LEU A 30 -2.69 -28.51 4.50
N ARG A 31 -3.36 -28.84 3.40
CA ARG A 31 -4.83 -29.07 3.39
C ARG A 31 -5.32 -30.12 4.40
N ARG A 32 -4.47 -31.10 4.76
CA ARG A 32 -4.85 -32.20 5.67
C ARG A 32 -4.46 -31.97 7.13
N LEU A 33 -3.52 -31.06 7.41
CA LEU A 33 -3.06 -30.77 8.78
C LEU A 33 -3.80 -29.59 9.45
N ASN A 34 -4.54 -28.77 8.70
CA ASN A 34 -4.69 -27.35 9.07
C ASN A 34 -6.11 -26.87 9.43
N SER A 35 -7.20 -27.63 9.24
CA SER A 35 -8.56 -27.09 9.52
C SER A 35 -8.78 -26.68 10.98
N ARG A 36 -8.33 -27.46 11.97
CA ARG A 36 -8.48 -27.09 13.40
C ARG A 36 -7.62 -25.87 13.78
N MET A 37 -6.40 -25.77 13.24
CA MET A 37 -5.54 -24.61 13.48
C MET A 37 -6.12 -23.35 12.83
N LEU A 38 -6.57 -23.44 11.58
CA LEU A 38 -7.21 -22.34 10.86
C LEU A 38 -8.49 -21.88 11.59
N THR A 39 -9.32 -22.82 12.08
CA THR A 39 -10.49 -22.49 12.90
C THR A 39 -10.09 -21.79 14.20
N ALA A 40 -9.10 -22.29 14.93
CA ALA A 40 -8.65 -21.67 16.18
C ALA A 40 -8.06 -20.26 15.96
N CYS A 41 -7.32 -20.06 14.86
CA CYS A 41 -6.84 -18.75 14.45
C CYS A 41 -8.00 -17.80 14.12
N ALA A 42 -9.00 -18.28 13.39
CA ALA A 42 -10.17 -17.49 13.04
C ALA A 42 -11.00 -17.11 14.28
N GLU A 43 -11.23 -18.05 15.20
CA GLU A 43 -11.95 -17.80 16.46
C GLU A 43 -11.22 -16.77 17.33
N ARG A 44 -9.88 -16.84 17.38
CA ARG A 44 -9.06 -15.84 18.09
C ARG A 44 -9.19 -14.46 17.45
N GLY A 45 -9.10 -14.36 16.13
CA GLY A 45 -9.25 -13.09 15.41
C GLY A 45 -10.63 -12.48 15.63
N GLU A 46 -11.68 -13.30 15.53
CA GLU A 46 -13.06 -12.89 15.78
C GLU A 46 -13.26 -12.38 17.22
N MET A 47 -12.71 -13.08 18.21
CA MET A 47 -12.74 -12.66 19.61
C MET A 47 -12.05 -11.29 19.81
N MET A 48 -10.87 -11.10 19.21
CA MET A 48 -10.14 -9.83 19.28
C MET A 48 -10.94 -8.67 18.69
N ARG A 49 -11.52 -8.86 17.49
CA ARG A 49 -12.38 -7.83 16.87
C ARG A 49 -13.61 -7.52 17.72
N ARG A 50 -14.30 -8.53 18.27
CA ARG A 50 -15.46 -8.30 19.15
C ARG A 50 -15.09 -7.45 20.38
N ASN A 51 -13.84 -7.54 20.83
CA ASN A 51 -13.32 -6.76 21.95
C ASN A 51 -12.71 -5.41 21.51
N GLY A 52 -12.82 -5.02 20.24
CA GLY A 52 -12.24 -3.78 19.70
C GLY A 52 -10.73 -3.80 19.52
N CYS A 53 -10.09 -4.97 19.62
CA CYS A 53 -8.66 -5.15 19.40
C CYS A 53 -8.36 -5.50 17.94
N ILE A 54 -7.21 -5.05 17.44
CA ILE A 54 -6.71 -5.45 16.13
C ILE A 54 -6.17 -6.88 16.24
N PRO A 55 -6.73 -7.84 15.48
CA PRO A 55 -6.21 -9.20 15.48
C PRO A 55 -4.78 -9.24 14.90
N PRO A 56 -3.93 -10.18 15.33
CA PRO A 56 -2.61 -10.34 14.74
C PRO A 56 -2.72 -10.62 13.23
N PRO A 57 -1.68 -10.33 12.44
CA PRO A 57 -1.63 -10.67 11.02
C PRO A 57 -2.12 -12.12 10.79
N PRO A 58 -3.04 -12.35 9.84
CA PRO A 58 -3.52 -13.69 9.57
C PRO A 58 -2.38 -14.54 9.02
N PRO A 59 -2.30 -15.83 9.42
CA PRO A 59 -1.57 -16.81 8.63
C PRO A 59 -1.99 -16.73 7.18
N ILE A 60 -1.04 -16.57 6.26
CA ILE A 60 -1.40 -16.26 4.88
C ILE A 60 -2.12 -17.42 4.18
N GLU A 61 -1.99 -18.63 4.70
CA GLU A 61 -2.75 -19.79 4.27
C GLU A 61 -4.27 -19.59 4.39
N LEU A 62 -4.74 -18.68 5.27
CA LEU A 62 -6.15 -18.33 5.41
C LEU A 62 -6.69 -17.53 4.21
N VAL A 63 -5.83 -16.96 3.37
CA VAL A 63 -6.26 -16.27 2.14
C VAL A 63 -6.94 -17.26 1.18
N ASP A 64 -6.52 -18.54 1.19
CA ASP A 64 -7.17 -19.61 0.43
C ASP A 64 -8.53 -20.02 1.04
N TYR A 65 -8.91 -19.48 2.21
CA TYR A 65 -10.13 -19.80 2.97
C TYR A 65 -10.91 -18.53 3.32
N PRO A 66 -11.53 -17.86 2.33
CA PRO A 66 -12.12 -16.52 2.48
C PRO A 66 -13.19 -16.42 3.58
N ASP A 67 -13.96 -17.48 3.83
CA ASP A 67 -15.00 -17.49 4.87
C ASP A 67 -14.41 -17.39 6.29
N PHE A 68 -13.32 -18.12 6.54
CA PHE A 68 -12.60 -18.05 7.82
C PHE A 68 -11.94 -16.69 8.00
N PHE A 69 -11.39 -16.16 6.90
CA PHE A 69 -10.74 -14.87 6.88
C PHE A 69 -11.74 -13.73 7.19
N GLU A 70 -12.87 -13.71 6.48
CA GLU A 70 -13.92 -12.70 6.64
C GLU A 70 -14.49 -12.69 8.06
N ARG A 71 -14.71 -13.88 8.63
CA ARG A 71 -15.20 -14.02 10.00
C ARG A 71 -14.25 -13.43 11.04
N ALA A 72 -12.95 -13.56 10.84
CA ALA A 72 -11.97 -13.27 11.87
C ALA A 72 -11.33 -11.88 11.73
N TRP A 73 -10.98 -11.47 10.51
CA TRP A 73 -10.35 -10.19 10.23
C TRP A 73 -11.26 -9.22 9.48
N GLY A 74 -12.21 -9.75 8.70
CA GLY A 74 -13.01 -8.94 7.78
C GLY A 74 -12.20 -8.46 6.58
N TRP A 75 -12.85 -7.70 5.70
CA TRP A 75 -12.26 -7.14 4.48
C TRP A 75 -12.30 -5.61 4.46
N ASP A 76 -12.74 -4.97 5.54
CA ASP A 76 -12.99 -3.53 5.60
C ASP A 76 -11.68 -2.73 5.60
N SER A 77 -10.66 -3.24 6.31
CA SER A 77 -9.33 -2.65 6.43
C SER A 77 -8.26 -3.56 5.81
N LEU A 78 -7.18 -2.94 5.33
CA LEU A 78 -6.02 -3.68 4.87
C LEU A 78 -5.26 -4.24 6.07
N LEU A 79 -4.86 -5.50 6.01
CA LEU A 79 -4.13 -6.11 7.11
C LEU A 79 -2.63 -5.88 6.98
N SER A 80 -1.99 -5.60 8.11
CA SER A 80 -0.54 -5.66 8.21
C SER A 80 -0.08 -7.10 7.92
N HIS A 81 0.71 -7.29 6.86
CA HIS A 81 1.29 -8.59 6.53
C HIS A 81 2.63 -8.76 7.24
N ASP A 82 3.00 -10.01 7.52
CA ASP A 82 4.34 -10.34 8.02
C ASP A 82 5.38 -10.16 6.89
N MET A 83 6.58 -9.70 7.26
CA MET A 83 7.71 -9.42 6.35
C MET A 83 8.21 -10.63 5.60
N VAL A 84 7.94 -11.83 6.12
CA VAL A 84 8.43 -13.09 5.55
C VAL A 84 7.48 -13.63 4.47
N THR A 85 6.39 -12.90 4.21
CA THR A 85 5.36 -13.32 3.29
C THR A 85 5.81 -13.21 1.84
N PRO A 86 5.79 -14.30 1.05
CA PRO A 86 6.10 -14.23 -0.38
C PRO A 86 5.15 -13.30 -1.15
N LEU A 87 5.69 -12.45 -2.03
CA LEU A 87 4.94 -11.50 -2.88
C LEU A 87 3.72 -12.12 -3.56
N LEU A 88 3.87 -13.35 -4.07
CA LEU A 88 2.80 -14.08 -4.75
C LEU A 88 1.54 -14.18 -3.88
N LEU A 89 1.71 -14.48 -2.59
CA LEU A 89 0.61 -14.64 -1.67
C LEU A 89 0.04 -13.29 -1.25
N SER A 90 0.88 -12.28 -1.05
CA SER A 90 0.45 -10.89 -0.85
C SER A 90 -0.42 -10.39 -2.00
N LYS A 91 -0.04 -10.68 -3.25
CA LYS A 91 -0.85 -10.38 -4.44
C LYS A 91 -2.19 -11.11 -4.45
N MET A 92 -2.24 -12.38 -4.02
CA MET A 92 -3.50 -13.12 -3.92
C MET A 92 -4.45 -12.46 -2.91
N TYR A 93 -3.93 -12.09 -1.74
CA TYR A 93 -4.69 -11.36 -0.73
C TYR A 93 -5.22 -10.03 -1.29
N LEU A 94 -4.34 -9.22 -1.89
CA LEU A 94 -4.71 -7.91 -2.44
C LEU A 94 -5.78 -8.02 -3.52
N ARG A 95 -5.77 -9.08 -4.35
CA ARG A 95 -6.85 -9.34 -5.31
C ARG A 95 -8.19 -9.61 -4.61
N HIS A 96 -8.18 -10.44 -3.57
CA HIS A 96 -9.40 -10.71 -2.79
C HIS A 96 -9.92 -9.47 -2.06
N TYR A 97 -9.00 -8.63 -1.56
CA TYR A 97 -9.33 -7.35 -0.95
C TYR A 97 -9.96 -6.39 -1.98
N TYR A 98 -9.34 -6.25 -3.16
CA TYR A 98 -9.81 -5.40 -4.25
C TYR A 98 -11.22 -5.78 -4.69
N ILE A 99 -11.46 -7.06 -4.98
CA ILE A 99 -12.77 -7.56 -5.46
C ILE A 99 -13.89 -7.16 -4.51
N ARG A 100 -13.65 -7.18 -3.20
CA ARG A 100 -14.66 -6.86 -2.19
C ARG A 100 -14.85 -5.37 -1.93
N ASN A 101 -13.81 -4.56 -2.17
CA ASN A 101 -13.82 -3.14 -1.79
C ASN A 101 -13.99 -2.16 -2.97
N HIS A 102 -13.58 -2.52 -4.19
CA HIS A 102 -13.54 -1.58 -5.31
C HIS A 102 -14.91 -0.97 -5.68
N GLN A 103 -16.00 -1.75 -5.54
CA GLN A 103 -17.36 -1.25 -5.80
C GLN A 103 -17.84 -0.28 -4.72
N ILE A 104 -17.46 -0.50 -3.46
CA ILE A 104 -17.80 0.39 -2.35
C ILE A 104 -17.16 1.76 -2.60
N GLU A 105 -15.89 1.77 -3.01
CA GLU A 105 -15.17 2.99 -3.36
C GLU A 105 -15.73 3.71 -4.59
N ALA A 106 -16.17 2.95 -5.60
CA ALA A 106 -16.82 3.52 -6.77
C ALA A 106 -18.17 4.18 -6.40
N ASN A 107 -18.94 3.54 -5.51
CA ASN A 107 -20.24 4.05 -5.08
C ASN A 107 -20.11 5.27 -4.16
N ALA A 108 -19.12 5.29 -3.26
CA ALA A 108 -18.83 6.47 -2.44
C ALA A 108 -18.48 7.69 -3.30
N ALA A 109 -17.73 7.49 -4.39
CA ALA A 109 -17.38 8.56 -5.33
C ALA A 109 -18.59 9.14 -6.08
N GLY A 110 -19.66 8.36 -6.29
CA GLY A 110 -20.90 8.84 -6.89
C GLY A 110 -21.80 9.62 -5.92
N ALA A 111 -21.61 9.47 -4.61
CA ALA A 111 -22.39 10.15 -3.57
C ALA A 111 -21.83 11.54 -3.21
N ASP A 112 -20.55 11.79 -3.43
CA ASP A 112 -19.86 13.07 -3.17
C ASP A 112 -20.20 14.20 -4.18
N GLY A 113 -21.29 14.06 -4.94
CA GLY A 113 -21.89 15.17 -5.68
C GLY A 113 -21.10 15.61 -6.92
N LEU A 114 -20.76 14.66 -7.81
CA LEU A 114 -20.49 14.99 -9.20
C LEU A 114 -21.80 14.91 -9.99
N ASP A 115 -22.58 15.98 -9.93
CA ASP A 115 -23.74 16.17 -10.80
C ASP A 115 -23.30 16.18 -12.27
N GLY A 116 -23.89 15.31 -13.08
CA GLY A 116 -24.04 15.49 -14.53
C GLY A 116 -23.03 14.81 -15.46
N ASP A 117 -23.42 13.65 -15.98
CA ASP A 117 -23.37 13.26 -17.41
C ASP A 117 -22.06 13.54 -18.19
N ASP A 118 -20.98 12.83 -17.86
CA ASP A 118 -19.91 12.45 -18.81
C ASP A 118 -19.12 11.25 -18.24
N HIS A 119 -19.75 10.07 -18.28
CA HIS A 119 -19.24 8.87 -17.62
C HIS A 119 -18.02 8.28 -18.37
N GLY A 120 -16.84 8.69 -17.92
CA GLY A 120 -15.59 7.94 -18.09
C GLY A 120 -14.36 8.76 -18.46
N ASN A 121 -14.47 10.08 -18.70
CA ASN A 121 -13.28 10.92 -18.96
C ASN A 121 -13.20 12.11 -17.99
N GLY A 122 -14.35 12.63 -17.54
CA GLY A 122 -14.42 13.70 -16.54
C GLY A 122 -13.93 13.27 -15.15
N MET A 123 -14.08 12.00 -14.78
CA MET A 123 -13.73 11.52 -13.43
C MET A 123 -12.22 11.50 -13.21
N LEU A 124 -11.43 10.91 -14.11
CA LEU A 124 -9.97 10.90 -13.99
C LEU A 124 -9.37 12.32 -14.02
N ALA A 125 -9.88 13.19 -14.90
CA ALA A 125 -9.47 14.59 -14.96
C ALA A 125 -9.80 15.36 -13.66
N ALA A 126 -10.99 15.16 -13.09
CA ALA A 126 -11.38 15.76 -11.81
C ALA A 126 -10.48 15.27 -10.66
N LEU A 127 -10.18 13.97 -10.61
CA LEU A 127 -9.25 13.41 -9.62
C LEU A 127 -7.84 14.00 -9.76
N ALA A 128 -7.36 14.17 -11.00
CA ALA A 128 -6.06 14.78 -11.26
C ALA A 128 -6.01 16.24 -10.81
N VAL A 129 -7.06 17.03 -11.11
CA VAL A 129 -7.18 18.42 -10.63
C VAL A 129 -7.21 18.49 -9.11
N SER A 130 -7.97 17.62 -8.46
CA SER A 130 -8.02 17.54 -6.99
C SER A 130 -6.64 17.20 -6.39
N CYS A 131 -5.94 16.23 -6.98
CA CYS A 131 -4.59 15.85 -6.59
C CYS A 131 -3.61 17.03 -6.69
N ILE A 132 -3.61 17.74 -7.82
CA ILE A 132 -2.76 18.93 -8.04
C ILE A 132 -3.04 20.01 -6.99
N LYS A 133 -4.33 20.28 -6.73
CA LYS A 133 -4.74 21.28 -5.74
C LYS A 133 -4.24 20.93 -4.35
N MET A 134 -4.34 19.66 -3.95
CA MET A 134 -3.87 19.22 -2.63
C MET A 134 -2.35 19.28 -2.51
N GLU A 135 -1.62 18.83 -3.54
CA GLU A 135 -0.15 18.91 -3.59
C GLU A 135 0.35 20.36 -3.51
N ASN A 136 -0.28 21.29 -4.24
CA ASN A 136 0.05 22.70 -4.14
C ASN A 136 -0.26 23.27 -2.75
N SER A 137 -1.34 22.83 -2.10
CA SER A 137 -1.63 23.23 -0.72
C SER A 137 -0.61 22.67 0.28
N LEU A 138 -0.13 21.45 0.07
CA LEU A 138 0.91 20.85 0.91
C LEU A 138 2.21 21.64 0.80
N LYS A 139 2.68 21.92 -0.43
CA LYS A 139 3.87 22.76 -0.67
C LYS A 139 3.79 24.09 0.04
N HIS A 140 2.67 24.79 -0.14
CA HIS A 140 2.48 26.09 0.49
C HIS A 140 2.56 26.03 2.02
N VAL A 141 1.92 25.03 2.64
CA VAL A 141 1.96 24.85 4.10
C VAL A 141 3.36 24.45 4.56
N TRP A 142 4.07 23.64 3.77
CA TRP A 142 5.45 23.24 4.02
C TRP A 142 6.38 24.45 4.05
N GLU A 143 6.39 25.26 2.99
CA GLU A 143 7.18 26.49 2.88
C GLU A 143 6.92 27.45 4.05
N CYS A 144 5.68 27.51 4.55
CA CYS A 144 5.33 28.39 5.67
C CYS A 144 5.75 27.86 7.06
N ARG A 145 6.06 26.56 7.21
CA ARG A 145 6.20 25.91 8.53
C ARG A 145 7.39 24.96 8.68
N ALA A 146 8.19 24.73 7.63
CA ALA A 146 9.31 23.79 7.65
C ALA A 146 10.36 24.09 8.73
N GLU A 147 10.58 25.36 9.06
CA GLU A 147 11.58 25.79 10.06
C GLU A 147 11.19 25.43 11.52
N SER A 148 9.94 25.00 11.77
CA SER A 148 9.41 24.81 13.13
C SER A 148 9.36 23.36 13.64
N PHE A 149 9.74 22.36 12.86
CA PHE A 149 9.61 20.94 13.24
C PHE A 149 10.86 20.11 12.94
N THR A 150 11.18 19.16 13.82
CA THR A 150 12.14 18.08 13.51
C THR A 150 11.45 17.06 12.63
N ILE A 151 11.47 17.29 11.33
CA ILE A 151 10.86 16.42 10.31
C ILE A 151 11.86 15.30 9.96
N ASP A 152 11.36 14.08 9.75
CA ASP A 152 12.14 12.92 9.33
C ASP A 152 12.44 12.88 7.82
N ASP A 153 12.26 13.99 7.11
CA ASP A 153 12.35 14.08 5.66
C ASP A 153 12.98 15.40 5.19
N ASP A 154 13.64 15.35 4.04
CA ASP A 154 14.30 16.51 3.42
C ASP A 154 13.25 17.34 2.65
N GLU A 155 13.20 18.65 2.93
CA GLU A 155 12.34 19.60 2.21
C GLU A 155 12.51 19.50 0.69
N THR A 156 13.74 19.30 0.23
CA THR A 156 14.07 19.13 -1.19
C THR A 156 13.38 17.91 -1.79
N GLU A 157 13.30 16.82 -1.01
CA GLU A 157 12.68 15.57 -1.44
C GLU A 157 11.16 15.70 -1.52
N VAL A 158 10.53 16.34 -0.53
CA VAL A 158 9.08 16.61 -0.54
C VAL A 158 8.68 17.43 -1.76
N GLN A 159 9.41 18.51 -2.04
CA GLN A 159 9.15 19.39 -3.17
C GLN A 159 9.30 18.64 -4.50
N LEU A 160 10.39 17.88 -4.67
CA LEU A 160 10.66 17.09 -5.87
C LEU A 160 9.55 16.05 -6.13
N VAL A 161 9.08 15.36 -5.09
CA VAL A 161 7.96 14.41 -5.21
C VAL A 161 6.70 15.12 -5.69
N SER A 162 6.35 16.22 -5.05
CA SER A 162 5.14 16.95 -5.38
C SER A 162 5.21 17.61 -6.77
N ASP A 163 6.38 18.04 -7.24
CA ASP A 163 6.58 18.51 -8.63
C ASP A 163 6.35 17.39 -9.66
N ASN A 164 6.93 16.20 -9.41
CA ASN A 164 6.74 15.03 -10.27
C ASN A 164 5.28 14.58 -10.33
N ILE A 165 4.59 14.59 -9.17
CA ILE A 165 3.17 14.26 -9.07
C ILE A 165 2.32 15.27 -9.85
N THR A 166 2.53 16.57 -9.63
CA THR A 166 1.76 17.61 -10.31
C THR A 166 1.92 17.52 -11.82
N LYS A 167 3.16 17.32 -12.31
CA LYS A 167 3.43 17.10 -13.74
C LYS A 167 2.66 15.89 -14.27
N ARG A 168 2.75 14.75 -13.59
CA ARG A 168 2.12 13.51 -14.05
C ARG A 168 0.60 13.58 -13.99
N ALA A 169 0.04 14.21 -12.96
CA ALA A 169 -1.39 14.46 -12.85
C ALA A 169 -1.91 15.33 -14.01
N HIS A 170 -1.16 16.37 -14.41
CA HIS A 170 -1.49 17.16 -15.60
C HIS A 170 -1.51 16.32 -16.87
N GLU A 171 -0.53 15.43 -17.06
CA GLU A 171 -0.51 14.49 -18.18
C GLU A 171 -1.75 13.58 -18.16
N MET A 172 -2.11 13.03 -17.00
CA MET A 172 -3.29 12.15 -16.85
C MET A 172 -4.60 12.89 -17.13
N ALA A 173 -4.71 14.17 -16.75
CA ALA A 173 -5.89 14.98 -17.01
C ALA A 173 -6.17 15.22 -18.51
N GLN A 174 -5.16 15.00 -19.36
CA GLN A 174 -5.22 15.23 -20.80
C GLN A 174 -5.38 13.94 -21.62
N ILE A 175 -5.24 12.76 -21.00
CA ILE A 175 -5.39 11.49 -21.70
C ILE A 175 -6.87 11.28 -22.07
N GLN A 176 -7.13 11.04 -23.36
CA GLN A 176 -8.42 10.60 -23.87
C GLN A 176 -8.38 9.09 -24.07
N GLY A 177 -9.22 8.33 -23.36
CA GLY A 177 -9.29 6.86 -23.50
C GLY A 177 -9.76 6.16 -22.23
N SER A 178 -9.89 4.83 -22.29
CA SER A 178 -10.35 4.02 -21.16
C SER A 178 -9.54 4.28 -19.90
N GLU A 179 -10.22 4.71 -18.83
CA GLU A 179 -9.62 4.98 -17.53
C GLU A 179 -8.84 3.75 -17.05
N PHE A 180 -7.58 3.93 -16.65
CA PHE A 180 -6.86 2.91 -15.90
C PHE A 180 -7.39 2.93 -14.46
N PRO A 181 -8.03 1.85 -13.95
CA PRO A 181 -8.54 1.85 -12.57
C PRO A 181 -7.44 2.13 -11.53
N ALA A 182 -6.21 1.69 -11.80
CA ALA A 182 -5.06 2.00 -10.96
C ALA A 182 -4.69 3.49 -10.97
N ALA A 183 -4.88 4.22 -12.08
CA ALA A 183 -4.57 5.65 -12.13
C ALA A 183 -5.53 6.47 -11.26
N ALA A 184 -6.84 6.18 -11.33
CA ALA A 184 -7.82 6.83 -10.47
C ALA A 184 -7.53 6.58 -8.98
N ILE A 185 -7.23 5.33 -8.62
CA ILE A 185 -6.91 4.97 -7.23
C ILE A 185 -5.57 5.58 -6.79
N ALA A 186 -4.57 5.62 -7.65
CA ALA A 186 -3.29 6.27 -7.36
C ALA A 186 -3.46 7.75 -7.05
N LEU A 187 -4.23 8.48 -7.87
CA LEU A 187 -4.49 9.91 -7.64
C LEU A 187 -5.21 10.15 -6.31
N LYS A 188 -6.18 9.31 -5.95
CA LYS A 188 -6.85 9.39 -4.64
C LYS A 188 -5.89 9.09 -3.49
N CYS A 189 -5.10 8.01 -3.60
CA CYS A 189 -4.08 7.65 -2.62
C CYS A 189 -3.10 8.80 -2.39
N ILE A 190 -2.56 9.37 -3.47
CA ILE A 190 -1.65 10.52 -3.41
C ILE A 190 -2.32 11.71 -2.73
N THR A 191 -3.56 12.03 -3.12
CA THR A 191 -4.32 13.15 -2.53
C THR A 191 -4.48 12.97 -1.02
N LYS A 192 -4.81 11.76 -0.54
CA LYS A 192 -5.02 11.49 0.88
C LYS A 192 -3.73 11.48 1.68
N GLU A 193 -2.65 10.96 1.12
CA GLU A 193 -1.32 11.05 1.72
C GLU A 193 -0.84 12.50 1.84
N ALA A 194 -1.04 13.32 0.81
CA ALA A 194 -0.71 14.74 0.86
C ALA A 194 -1.60 15.52 1.85
N GLU A 195 -2.89 15.18 1.93
CA GLU A 195 -3.80 15.75 2.93
C GLU A 195 -3.35 15.40 4.35
N LEU A 196 -2.97 14.14 4.61
CA LEU A 196 -2.45 13.69 5.90
C LEU A 196 -1.20 14.46 6.30
N MET A 197 -0.19 14.54 5.43
CA MET A 197 1.02 15.34 5.67
C MET A 197 0.68 16.79 6.01
N ARG A 198 -0.22 17.42 5.23
CA ARG A 198 -0.66 18.79 5.46
C ARG A 198 -1.31 18.95 6.84
N GLN A 199 -2.15 18.00 7.26
CA GLN A 199 -2.77 18.04 8.58
C GLN A 199 -1.73 17.92 9.69
N CYS A 200 -0.76 17.00 9.57
CA CYS A 200 0.33 16.86 10.55
C CYS A 200 1.12 18.17 10.74
N ILE A 201 1.43 18.89 9.65
CA ILE A 201 2.12 20.19 9.73
C ILE A 201 1.23 21.26 10.40
N ILE A 202 -0.08 21.21 10.17
CA ILE A 202 -1.03 22.17 10.76
C ILE A 202 -1.18 21.91 12.26
N SER A 203 -1.34 20.66 12.67
CA SER A 203 -1.51 20.24 14.06
C SER A 203 -0.20 20.24 14.84
N GLY A 204 0.95 20.24 14.16
CA GLY A 204 2.27 20.11 14.78
C GLY A 204 2.51 18.72 15.35
N ASP A 205 1.86 17.69 14.78
CA ASP A 205 2.02 16.31 15.22
C ASP A 205 3.36 15.74 14.72
N SER A 206 4.06 15.01 15.59
CA SER A 206 5.36 14.37 15.33
C SER A 206 5.30 12.84 15.30
N ILE A 207 4.12 12.25 15.50
CA ILE A 207 3.94 10.79 15.54
C ILE A 207 4.00 10.20 14.12
N MET A 208 3.57 10.95 13.11
CA MET A 208 3.48 10.48 11.72
C MET A 208 4.76 10.74 10.94
N SER A 209 5.17 9.73 10.16
CA SER A 209 6.35 9.81 9.30
C SER A 209 6.04 10.50 7.96
N PHE A 210 6.75 11.60 7.68
CA PHE A 210 6.68 12.27 6.38
C PHE A 210 7.40 11.46 5.31
N SER A 211 8.53 10.83 5.67
CA SER A 211 9.30 9.95 4.76
C SER A 211 8.50 8.74 4.27
N LEU A 212 7.69 8.15 5.15
CA LEU A 212 6.72 7.11 4.78
C LEU A 212 5.71 7.64 3.76
N SER A 213 5.11 8.79 4.05
CA SER A 213 4.08 9.38 3.19
C SER A 213 4.63 9.73 1.80
N ASN A 214 5.84 10.29 1.74
CA ASN A 214 6.56 10.54 0.49
C ASN A 214 6.83 9.26 -0.31
N SER A 215 7.29 8.21 0.36
CA SER A 215 7.57 6.92 -0.26
C SER A 215 6.30 6.27 -0.83
N LEU A 216 5.18 6.36 -0.10
CA LEU A 216 3.88 5.88 -0.56
C LEU A 216 3.39 6.64 -1.79
N ARG A 217 3.48 7.98 -1.78
CA ARG A 217 3.12 8.82 -2.93
C ARG A 217 3.97 8.50 -4.17
N ARG A 218 5.28 8.30 -4.00
CA ARG A 218 6.19 7.86 -5.07
C ARG A 218 5.80 6.50 -5.65
N CYS A 219 5.56 5.51 -4.79
CA CYS A 219 5.14 4.19 -5.23
C CYS A 219 3.80 4.25 -5.96
N ALA A 220 2.84 5.02 -5.44
CA ALA A 220 1.55 5.20 -6.10
C ALA A 220 1.69 5.80 -7.51
N LEU A 221 2.59 6.79 -7.68
CA LEU A 221 2.89 7.40 -8.97
C LEU A 221 3.44 6.39 -9.99
N ILE A 222 4.31 5.48 -9.57
CA ILE A 222 4.86 4.42 -10.44
C ILE A 222 3.75 3.40 -10.78
N LEU A 223 3.06 2.91 -9.74
CA LEU A 223 2.06 1.85 -9.83
C LEU A 223 0.80 2.25 -10.60
N MET A 224 0.54 3.55 -10.76
CA MET A 224 -0.61 4.07 -11.51
C MET A 224 -0.67 3.55 -12.96
N THR A 225 0.47 3.13 -13.52
CA THR A 225 0.59 2.57 -14.88
C THR A 225 0.90 1.08 -14.92
N CYS A 226 0.84 0.39 -13.77
CA CYS A 226 1.22 -1.01 -13.72
C CYS A 226 0.21 -1.90 -14.46
N LYS A 227 0.72 -2.88 -15.22
CA LYS A 227 -0.09 -3.79 -16.04
C LYS A 227 -0.89 -4.79 -15.19
N ASP A 228 -0.27 -5.38 -14.17
CA ASP A 228 -0.98 -6.16 -13.15
C ASP A 228 -1.58 -5.19 -12.12
N TYR A 229 -2.58 -4.45 -12.59
CA TYR A 229 -3.09 -3.29 -11.88
C TYR A 229 -3.85 -3.64 -10.60
N VAL A 230 -4.39 -4.86 -10.48
CA VAL A 230 -5.30 -5.22 -9.38
C VAL A 230 -4.58 -5.23 -8.02
N PRO A 231 -3.46 -5.96 -7.82
CA PRO A 231 -2.73 -5.88 -6.55
C PRO A 231 -2.24 -4.46 -6.22
N ALA A 232 -1.71 -3.75 -7.22
CA ALA A 232 -1.26 -2.38 -7.08
C ALA A 232 -2.39 -1.44 -6.63
N ALA A 233 -3.55 -1.51 -7.29
CA ALA A 233 -4.74 -0.75 -6.95
C ALA A 233 -5.25 -1.09 -5.55
N ALA A 234 -5.26 -2.36 -5.14
CA ALA A 234 -5.67 -2.74 -3.80
C ALA A 234 -4.73 -2.20 -2.71
N ALA A 235 -3.42 -2.26 -2.93
CA ALA A 235 -2.44 -1.71 -1.98
C ALA A 235 -2.63 -0.21 -1.80
N MET A 236 -2.74 0.54 -2.91
CA MET A 236 -3.00 1.99 -2.89
C MET A 236 -4.34 2.33 -2.23
N MET A 237 -5.40 1.55 -2.49
CA MET A 237 -6.71 1.72 -1.86
C MET A 237 -6.65 1.50 -0.34
N GLY A 238 -5.91 0.49 0.12
CA GLY A 238 -5.69 0.25 1.54
C GLY A 238 -4.93 1.40 2.20
N VAL A 239 -3.84 1.87 1.59
CA VAL A 239 -3.09 3.04 2.06
C VAL A 239 -3.98 4.28 2.16
N MET A 240 -4.77 4.55 1.12
CA MET A 240 -5.73 5.66 1.08
C MET A 240 -6.70 5.61 2.27
N LYS A 241 -7.30 4.44 2.57
CA LYS A 241 -8.22 4.27 3.69
C LYS A 241 -7.55 4.49 5.04
N GLU A 242 -6.33 3.98 5.23
CA GLU A 242 -5.58 4.20 6.47
C GLU A 242 -5.20 5.66 6.65
N ALA A 243 -4.83 6.37 5.56
CA ALA A 243 -4.58 7.80 5.59
C ALA A 243 -5.83 8.62 5.95
N GLU A 244 -6.99 8.26 5.38
CA GLU A 244 -8.28 8.88 5.74
C GLU A 244 -8.62 8.68 7.22
N SER A 245 -8.40 7.47 7.73
CA SER A 245 -8.58 7.15 9.14
C SER A 245 -7.66 7.99 10.03
N ALA A 246 -6.37 8.07 9.68
CA ALA A 246 -5.40 8.89 10.40
C ALA A 246 -5.78 10.39 10.40
N ILE A 247 -6.21 10.94 9.25
CA ILE A 247 -6.72 12.31 9.15
C ILE A 247 -7.92 12.53 10.09
N GLY A 248 -8.85 11.58 10.14
CA GLY A 248 -10.01 11.63 11.05
C GLY A 248 -9.60 11.64 12.52
N LEU A 249 -8.60 10.83 12.88
CA LEU A 249 -8.05 10.75 14.23
C LEU A 249 -7.30 12.02 14.65
N LEU A 250 -6.52 12.62 13.74
CA LEU A 250 -5.83 13.90 13.98
C LEU A 250 -6.78 15.07 14.21
N ARG A 251 -8.00 14.99 13.67
CA ARG A 251 -9.06 16.00 13.86
C ARG A 251 -9.84 15.81 15.18
N ALA A 252 -9.67 14.67 15.86
CA ALA A 252 -10.36 14.31 17.10
C ALA A 252 -9.42 14.39 18.33
N ASP A 253 -9.99 14.36 19.54
CA ASP A 253 -9.29 14.57 20.82
C ASP A 253 -8.07 13.62 21.03
N GLN A 254 -6.93 14.16 21.48
CA GLN A 254 -5.58 13.64 21.19
C GLN A 254 -5.17 12.38 22.00
N ASP A 255 -5.53 12.25 23.27
CA ASP A 255 -4.90 11.23 24.15
C ASP A 255 -5.35 9.78 23.86
N LEU A 256 -6.57 9.58 23.33
CA LEU A 256 -7.08 8.23 23.00
C LEU A 256 -6.68 7.79 21.58
N ASN A 257 -6.23 8.71 20.74
CA ASN A 257 -6.06 8.48 19.31
C ASN A 257 -4.65 8.04 18.93
N ASN A 258 -3.63 8.31 19.75
CA ASN A 258 -2.23 7.99 19.45
C ASN A 258 -2.00 6.50 19.13
N ALA A 259 -2.62 5.59 19.88
CA ALA A 259 -2.50 4.16 19.63
C ALA A 259 -3.12 3.74 18.28
N LYS A 260 -4.24 4.37 17.90
CA LYS A 260 -4.88 4.11 16.60
C LYS A 260 -4.08 4.70 15.46
N ILE A 261 -3.54 5.91 15.63
CA ILE A 261 -2.62 6.56 14.68
C ILE A 261 -1.40 5.67 14.44
N ALA A 262 -0.75 5.16 15.50
CA ALA A 262 0.36 4.22 15.37
C ALA A 262 -0.02 2.93 14.62
N CYS A 263 -1.25 2.43 14.79
CA CYS A 263 -1.73 1.28 14.04
C CYS A 263 -1.92 1.60 12.55
N THR A 264 -2.48 2.77 12.21
CA THR A 264 -2.63 3.21 10.81
C THR A 264 -1.26 3.35 10.14
N ASP A 265 -0.28 3.94 10.85
CA ASP A 265 1.09 4.12 10.35
C ASP A 265 1.81 2.77 10.14
N PHE A 266 1.61 1.83 11.06
CA PHE A 266 2.13 0.47 10.91
C PHE A 266 1.56 -0.25 9.68
N VAL A 267 0.25 -0.18 9.44
CA VAL A 267 -0.37 -0.78 8.25
C VAL A 267 0.16 -0.12 6.97
N ARG A 268 0.26 1.21 6.95
CA ARG A 268 0.83 1.98 5.83
C ARG A 268 2.29 1.57 5.55
N HIS A 269 3.13 1.47 6.58
CA HIS A 269 4.51 1.02 6.45
C HIS A 269 4.62 -0.41 5.89
N ARG A 270 3.83 -1.36 6.40
CA ARG A 270 3.82 -2.73 5.86
C ARG A 270 3.37 -2.77 4.41
N THR A 271 2.41 -1.94 4.04
CA THR A 271 1.91 -1.86 2.68
C THR A 271 2.92 -1.24 1.73
N LEU A 272 3.69 -0.24 2.18
CA LEU A 272 4.78 0.35 1.40
C LEU A 272 5.77 -0.72 0.92
N LEU A 273 6.11 -1.69 1.77
CA LEU A 273 7.05 -2.75 1.40
C LEU A 273 6.52 -3.62 0.27
N ILE A 274 5.23 -3.98 0.33
CA ILE A 274 4.58 -4.70 -0.77
C ILE A 274 4.56 -3.81 -2.03
N MET A 275 4.30 -2.51 -1.88
CA MET A 275 4.32 -1.57 -3.01
C MET A 275 5.71 -1.45 -3.64
N PHE A 276 6.80 -1.51 -2.88
CA PHE A 276 8.16 -1.53 -3.44
C PHE A 276 8.40 -2.77 -4.29
N GLU A 277 8.03 -3.96 -3.80
CA GLU A 277 8.15 -5.19 -4.57
C GLU A 277 7.30 -5.15 -5.86
N LEU A 278 6.09 -4.56 -5.78
CA LEU A 278 5.27 -4.32 -6.97
C LEU A 278 5.95 -3.32 -7.92
N CYS A 279 6.51 -2.22 -7.41
CA CYS A 279 7.24 -1.24 -8.22
C CYS A 279 8.42 -1.89 -8.94
N ASP A 280 9.17 -2.75 -8.26
CA ASP A 280 10.29 -3.49 -8.84
C ASP A 280 9.83 -4.40 -9.98
N GLU A 281 8.70 -5.11 -9.84
CA GLU A 281 8.15 -5.92 -10.94
C GLU A 281 7.62 -5.07 -12.11
N CYS A 282 6.96 -3.94 -11.83
CA CYS A 282 6.49 -3.03 -12.87
C CYS A 282 7.68 -2.37 -13.59
N SER A 283 8.77 -2.11 -12.85
CA SER A 283 10.00 -1.48 -13.34
C SER A 283 10.94 -2.48 -13.98
N ALA A 284 11.02 -3.76 -13.59
CA ALA A 284 11.92 -4.76 -14.18
C ALA A 284 11.59 -5.11 -15.65
N VAL A 285 10.49 -4.58 -16.18
CA VAL A 285 10.23 -4.49 -17.62
C VAL A 285 11.12 -3.42 -18.31
N ALA A 286 11.90 -2.66 -17.52
CA ALA A 286 12.99 -1.75 -17.83
C ALA A 286 14.10 -1.88 -16.74
N GLN A 287 15.12 -2.71 -16.98
CA GLN A 287 16.21 -3.11 -16.05
C GLN A 287 16.50 -2.21 -14.82
N PRO A 288 16.53 -2.75 -13.59
CA PRO A 288 16.85 -1.98 -12.39
C PRO A 288 18.37 -1.97 -12.11
N THR A 289 18.91 -0.80 -11.73
CA THR A 289 20.23 -0.70 -11.09
C THR A 289 20.09 -0.80 -9.57
N VAL A 290 20.78 -1.79 -9.02
CA VAL A 290 20.79 -2.33 -7.64
C VAL A 290 21.16 -1.32 -6.52
N TYR A 291 21.28 -0.02 -6.81
CA TYR A 291 21.90 0.94 -5.89
C TYR A 291 20.96 1.63 -4.89
N ASP A 292 19.64 1.66 -5.15
CA ASP A 292 18.70 2.43 -4.30
C ASP A 292 18.18 1.65 -3.08
N LEU A 293 18.22 0.31 -3.09
CA LEU A 293 17.65 -0.52 -2.03
C LEU A 293 18.55 -0.67 -0.79
N LEU A 294 19.87 -0.54 -0.92
CA LEU A 294 20.80 -0.79 0.19
C LEU A 294 20.90 0.37 1.19
N THR A 295 20.60 1.60 0.76
CA THR A 295 20.71 2.79 1.62
C THR A 295 19.52 2.95 2.56
N TYR A 296 18.34 2.44 2.20
CA TYR A 296 17.10 2.56 2.99
C TYR A 296 17.03 1.55 4.16
N TYR A 297 17.42 0.29 3.94
CA TYR A 297 17.33 -0.74 4.99
C TYR A 297 18.31 -0.52 6.17
N SER A 298 19.41 0.20 5.96
CA SER A 298 20.41 0.40 7.01
C SER A 298 20.05 1.48 8.04
N SER A 299 19.13 2.41 7.75
CA SER A 299 18.81 3.52 8.67
C SER A 299 17.64 3.23 9.61
N HIS A 300 16.74 2.30 9.27
CA HIS A 300 15.45 2.13 9.97
C HIS A 300 15.37 0.94 10.94
N CYS A 301 16.29 -0.03 10.88
CA CYS A 301 16.34 -1.11 11.90
C CYS A 301 16.75 -0.63 13.30
N THR A 302 17.29 0.58 13.43
CA THR A 302 17.74 1.14 14.72
C THR A 302 16.62 1.79 15.55
N HIS A 303 15.49 2.17 14.94
CA HIS A 303 14.39 2.83 15.65
C HIS A 303 13.39 1.85 16.30
N ILE A 304 13.14 0.69 15.69
CA ILE A 304 12.19 -0.31 16.23
C ILE A 304 12.77 -1.03 17.47
N SER A 305 14.10 -1.08 17.59
CA SER A 305 14.79 -1.71 18.73
C SER A 305 14.73 -0.88 20.02
N ARG A 306 14.14 0.32 20.02
CA ARG A 306 14.07 1.23 21.18
C ARG A 306 12.69 1.34 21.83
N LEU A 307 11.69 0.60 21.33
CA LEU A 307 10.32 0.58 21.87
C LEU A 307 9.92 -0.76 22.50
N SER A 308 10.89 -1.62 22.83
CA SER A 308 10.70 -2.83 23.65
C SER A 308 11.32 -2.69 25.04
#